data_AF-A0A956RB48-F1
#
_entry.id   AF-A0A956RB48-F1
#
_cell.length_a   1.000
_cell.length_b   1.000
_cell.length_c   1.000
_cell.angle_alpha   90.00
_cell.angle_beta   90.00
_cell.angle_gamma   90.00
#
_symmetry.space_group_name_H-M   'P 1'
#
loop_
_entity.id
_entity.type
_entity.pdbx_description
1 polymer ?
#
loop_
_entity_poly.entity_id
_entity_poly.type
_entity_poly.pdbx_seq_one_letter_code
_entity_poly.pdbx_strand_id
1 'polypeptide(L)'
;MLCTLVLALGCAKADTLTVKPTTPDEPELVPSPRLEEYAYKKILLLPYEGEVVIKGLDSAALTEPDGAYYTSKLEKALLARGFEVISPEIVARVAKSTKGAGKLSAAEKALVMGKETKADAVFVTQSLVLEATADFYSVQEMKTAKVDSAKVKQDDKSKEYYQPETKECVFRLPYYSVRMEGKLIDARTGNVLWVGSGRQTAIDSLRESYVAKLGKKCELLEENFVFTDQLAGEPQLAATFGGLVDRLFDPLKLVAHKGKAIPADKPKAAPKKEEPPPPKVEEEPPPAVKTAVVSQKKASVRSGPGNRNDRLRYVSRKTKVEILETMGEWSKVKLQDGTVGWMHESTIIVNE
;
A
#
# COMPACT_ATOMS: atom_id res chain seq x y z
N MET A 1 26.25 -71.91 -1.53
CA MET A 1 24.99 -71.25 -1.13
C MET A 1 25.36 -70.03 -0.29
N LEU A 2 25.50 -68.87 -0.92
CA LEU A 2 24.47 -67.81 -1.02
C LEU A 2 23.97 -67.34 0.36
N CYS A 3 24.36 -66.13 0.78
CA CYS A 3 23.50 -64.95 0.66
C CYS A 3 24.24 -63.74 1.27
N THR A 4 25.00 -63.01 0.45
CA THR A 4 25.52 -61.70 0.83
C THR A 4 24.39 -60.70 0.63
N LEU A 5 23.75 -60.29 1.72
CA LEU A 5 22.69 -59.30 1.72
C LEU A 5 23.31 -57.93 1.43
N VAL A 6 23.35 -57.54 0.15
CA VAL A 6 23.68 -56.17 -0.25
C VAL A 6 22.48 -55.29 0.12
N LEU A 7 22.59 -54.57 1.23
CA LEU A 7 21.73 -53.43 1.51
C LEU A 7 22.03 -52.36 0.46
N ALA A 8 21.26 -52.36 -0.62
CA ALA A 8 21.11 -51.18 -1.45
C ALA A 8 20.33 -50.14 -0.64
N LEU A 9 21.06 -49.31 0.11
CA LEU A 9 20.61 -47.97 0.48
C LEU A 9 20.47 -47.19 -0.84
N GLY A 10 19.38 -47.42 -1.56
CA GLY A 10 18.96 -46.55 -2.62
C GLY A 10 18.69 -45.19 -1.99
N CYS A 11 19.59 -44.23 -2.22
CA CYS A 11 19.34 -42.83 -1.89
C CYS A 11 18.04 -42.42 -2.59
N ALA A 12 16.93 -42.42 -1.86
CA ALA A 12 15.74 -41.70 -2.27
C ALA A 12 16.16 -40.24 -2.33
N LYS A 13 16.42 -39.72 -3.54
CA LYS A 13 16.67 -38.29 -3.73
C LYS A 13 15.37 -37.58 -3.38
N ALA A 14 15.31 -37.00 -2.18
CA ALA A 14 14.30 -36.02 -1.84
C ALA A 14 14.59 -34.78 -2.68
N ASP A 15 13.55 -34.22 -3.29
CA ASP A 15 13.66 -32.97 -4.02
C ASP A 15 13.74 -31.81 -3.02
N THR A 16 14.53 -30.80 -3.34
CA THR A 16 14.68 -29.61 -2.48
C THR A 16 13.97 -28.42 -3.13
N LEU A 17 12.94 -27.93 -2.44
CA LEU A 17 12.30 -26.66 -2.76
C LEU A 17 13.11 -25.54 -2.09
N THR A 18 13.51 -24.53 -2.87
CA THR A 18 14.17 -23.33 -2.36
C THR A 18 13.43 -22.11 -2.85
N VAL A 19 12.81 -21.36 -1.93
CA VAL A 19 12.16 -20.08 -2.23
C VAL A 19 13.03 -18.96 -1.67
N LYS A 20 13.53 -18.14 -2.59
CA LYS A 20 14.33 -16.96 -2.24
C LYS A 20 13.40 -15.79 -1.87
N PRO A 21 13.85 -14.89 -0.98
CA PRO A 21 13.19 -13.60 -0.82
C PRO A 21 13.03 -12.95 -2.19
N THR A 22 11.83 -12.47 -2.49
CA THR A 22 11.58 -11.73 -3.72
C THR A 22 12.24 -10.36 -3.64
N THR A 23 12.47 -9.73 -4.79
CA THR A 23 12.86 -8.32 -4.82
C THR A 23 11.60 -7.47 -4.75
N PRO A 24 11.44 -6.65 -3.70
CA PRO A 24 10.46 -5.57 -3.65
C PRO A 24 10.24 -4.78 -4.94
N ASP A 25 8.98 -4.53 -5.29
CA ASP A 25 8.64 -3.50 -6.27
C ASP A 25 9.09 -2.12 -5.75
N GLU A 26 9.70 -1.29 -6.61
CA GLU A 26 9.98 0.11 -6.25
C GLU A 26 8.66 0.87 -6.04
N PRO A 27 8.60 1.76 -5.03
CA PRO A 27 7.42 2.56 -4.76
C PRO A 27 7.14 3.55 -5.90
N GLU A 28 5.87 3.83 -6.15
CA GLU A 28 5.48 4.90 -7.08
C GLU A 28 5.27 6.18 -6.28
N LEU A 29 6.10 7.18 -6.56
CA LEU A 29 6.15 8.43 -5.81
C LEU A 29 5.93 9.61 -6.76
N VAL A 30 5.04 10.52 -6.40
CA VAL A 30 4.79 11.74 -7.16
C VAL A 30 4.99 12.95 -6.23
N PRO A 31 6.20 13.54 -6.21
CA PRO A 31 6.46 14.74 -5.43
C PRO A 31 5.93 15.99 -6.14
N SER A 32 5.40 16.94 -5.36
CA SER A 32 5.16 18.30 -5.80
C SER A 32 6.47 19.10 -5.75
N PRO A 33 6.73 20.03 -6.69
CA PRO A 33 7.88 20.94 -6.60
C PRO A 33 7.94 21.72 -5.27
N ARG A 34 6.79 21.94 -4.62
CA ARG A 34 6.70 22.63 -3.32
C ARG A 34 7.32 21.83 -2.18
N LEU A 35 7.42 20.50 -2.31
CA LEU A 35 8.03 19.64 -1.30
C LEU A 35 9.52 19.97 -1.10
N GLU A 36 10.20 20.48 -2.14
CA GLU A 36 11.61 20.87 -2.09
C GLU A 36 11.82 22.31 -1.59
N GLU A 37 10.75 23.11 -1.51
CA GLU A 37 10.84 24.53 -1.12
C GLU A 37 11.16 24.69 0.37
N TYR A 38 10.55 23.85 1.21
CA TYR A 38 10.66 23.90 2.67
C TYR A 38 11.05 22.55 3.29
N ALA A 39 11.64 22.60 4.48
CA ALA A 39 11.99 21.44 5.27
C ALA A 39 10.79 21.00 6.13
N TYR A 40 10.11 19.93 5.71
CA TYR A 40 8.97 19.32 6.40
C TYR A 40 9.47 18.21 7.35
N LYS A 41 9.72 18.56 8.62
CA LYS A 41 10.34 17.64 9.60
C LYS A 41 9.31 17.01 10.54
N LYS A 42 8.33 17.81 10.96
CA LYS A 42 7.30 17.43 11.92
C LYS A 42 6.02 17.00 11.21
N ILE A 43 5.79 15.69 11.16
CA ILE A 43 4.66 15.09 10.45
C ILE A 43 3.56 14.73 11.44
N LEU A 44 2.36 15.26 11.19
CA LEU A 44 1.15 14.81 11.85
C LEU A 44 0.62 13.56 11.16
N LEU A 45 0.48 12.46 11.90
CA LEU A 45 -0.14 11.25 11.36
C LEU A 45 -1.63 11.22 11.73
N LEU A 46 -2.51 11.22 10.72
CA LEU A 46 -3.94 11.01 10.97
C LEU A 46 -4.24 9.52 11.15
N PRO A 47 -5.20 9.16 12.03
CA PRO A 47 -5.69 7.79 12.09
C PRO A 47 -6.32 7.39 10.76
N TYR A 48 -6.05 6.17 10.32
CA TYR A 48 -6.74 5.60 9.18
C TYR A 48 -8.21 5.33 9.56
N GLU A 49 -9.14 5.97 8.84
CA GLU A 49 -10.58 5.84 9.06
C GLU A 49 -11.24 4.86 8.08
N GLY A 50 -10.47 4.29 7.13
CA GLY A 50 -10.98 3.37 6.12
C GLY A 50 -11.09 1.93 6.59
N GLU A 51 -11.77 1.10 5.80
CA GLU A 51 -11.82 -0.35 6.03
C GLU A 51 -10.48 -0.99 5.67
N VAL A 52 -10.02 -1.91 6.51
CA VAL A 52 -8.88 -2.77 6.20
C VAL A 52 -9.41 -4.01 5.51
N VAL A 53 -9.20 -4.10 4.21
CA VAL A 53 -9.63 -5.27 3.43
C VAL A 53 -8.66 -6.41 3.71
N ILE A 54 -9.16 -7.46 4.39
CA ILE A 54 -8.45 -8.72 4.63
C ILE A 54 -9.09 -9.81 3.77
N LYS A 55 -8.30 -10.48 2.94
CA LYS A 55 -8.76 -11.61 2.11
C LYS A 55 -7.86 -12.81 2.35
N GLY A 56 -8.44 -13.97 2.64
CA GLY A 56 -7.74 -15.28 2.59
C GLY A 56 -6.73 -15.57 3.72
N LEU A 57 -6.72 -14.80 4.81
CA LEU A 57 -5.84 -14.99 5.97
C LEU A 57 -6.60 -15.72 7.09
N ASP A 58 -6.12 -16.90 7.48
CA ASP A 58 -6.73 -17.75 8.52
C ASP A 58 -5.96 -17.69 9.86
N SER A 59 -5.03 -16.74 10.01
CA SER A 59 -4.19 -16.62 11.22
C SER A 59 -4.76 -15.63 12.23
N ALA A 60 -4.95 -16.10 13.47
CA ALA A 60 -5.40 -15.32 14.64
C ALA A 60 -4.47 -14.17 15.09
N ALA A 61 -3.35 -13.91 14.39
CA ALA A 61 -2.48 -12.77 14.65
C ALA A 61 -2.80 -11.53 13.79
N LEU A 62 -3.75 -11.66 12.85
CA LEU A 62 -4.21 -10.58 11.98
C LEU A 62 -5.64 -10.13 12.34
N THR A 63 -6.18 -10.61 13.47
CA THR A 63 -7.60 -10.50 13.85
C THR A 63 -7.98 -9.30 14.71
N GLU A 64 -7.18 -8.23 14.77
CA GLU A 64 -7.64 -6.95 15.33
C GLU A 64 -7.39 -5.80 14.34
N PRO A 65 -8.19 -5.66 13.27
CA PRO A 65 -7.80 -4.86 12.12
C PRO A 65 -8.56 -3.53 12.05
N ASP A 66 -8.72 -2.84 13.16
CA ASP A 66 -9.18 -1.45 13.07
C ASP A 66 -8.06 -0.56 12.51
N GLY A 67 -8.42 0.58 11.94
CA GLY A 67 -7.42 1.47 11.34
C GLY A 67 -6.41 2.01 12.37
N ALA A 68 -6.75 2.03 13.66
CA ALA A 68 -5.84 2.50 14.71
C ALA A 68 -4.68 1.52 14.93
N TYR A 69 -4.94 0.21 14.91
CA TYR A 69 -3.91 -0.82 15.01
C TYR A 69 -2.80 -0.62 13.97
N TYR A 70 -3.15 -0.52 12.69
CA TYR A 70 -2.17 -0.36 11.63
C TYR A 70 -1.55 1.03 11.59
N THR A 71 -2.28 2.05 11.99
CA THR A 71 -1.72 3.40 12.15
C THR A 71 -0.61 3.39 13.20
N SER A 72 -0.76 2.63 14.30
CA SER A 72 0.30 2.49 15.31
C SER A 72 1.58 1.81 14.77
N LYS A 73 1.43 0.86 13.83
CA LYS A 73 2.60 0.23 13.16
C LYS A 73 3.33 1.23 12.29
N LEU A 74 2.58 2.03 11.54
CA LEU A 74 3.13 3.11 10.71
C LEU A 74 3.86 4.14 11.57
N GLU A 75 3.26 4.58 12.68
CA GLU A 75 3.87 5.51 13.63
C GLU A 75 5.22 4.98 14.15
N LYS A 76 5.25 3.73 14.65
CA LYS A 76 6.48 3.09 15.14
C LYS A 76 7.55 3.03 14.05
N ALA A 77 7.17 2.66 12.84
CA ALA A 77 8.10 2.57 11.72
C ALA A 77 8.69 3.95 11.33
N LEU A 78 7.87 5.01 11.33
CA LEU A 78 8.30 6.38 11.05
C LEU A 78 9.24 6.94 12.12
N LEU A 79 8.91 6.74 13.40
CA LEU A 79 9.76 7.13 14.52
C LEU A 79 11.13 6.46 14.45
N ALA A 80 11.17 5.16 14.14
CA ALA A 80 12.42 4.41 13.96
C ALA A 80 13.31 4.97 12.82
N ARG A 81 12.71 5.70 11.87
CA ARG A 81 13.42 6.35 10.74
C ARG A 81 13.69 7.82 10.99
N GLY A 82 13.50 8.31 12.21
CA GLY A 82 13.88 9.66 12.63
C GLY A 82 12.99 10.76 12.08
N PHE A 83 11.72 10.45 11.77
CA PHE A 83 10.70 11.49 11.61
C PHE A 83 10.24 11.98 12.99
N GLU A 84 9.97 13.28 13.11
CA GLU A 84 9.25 13.83 14.26
C GLU A 84 7.75 13.60 14.03
N VAL A 85 7.21 12.51 14.58
CA VAL A 85 5.81 12.13 14.38
C VAL A 85 4.95 12.68 15.51
N ILE A 86 3.88 13.39 15.16
CA ILE A 86 2.81 13.73 16.11
C ILE A 86 1.78 12.61 16.08
N SER A 87 1.63 11.94 17.22
CA SER A 87 0.82 10.73 17.37
C SER A 87 -0.67 10.95 17.07
N PRO A 88 -1.34 10.00 16.41
CA PRO A 88 -2.79 10.00 16.20
C PRO A 88 -3.63 10.14 17.48
N GLU A 89 -3.12 9.75 18.65
CA GLU A 89 -3.84 9.91 19.92
C GLU A 89 -3.97 11.38 20.35
N ILE A 90 -2.96 12.19 20.04
CA ILE A 90 -3.02 13.65 20.24
C ILE A 90 -4.07 14.23 19.29
N VAL A 91 -4.08 13.75 18.05
CA VAL A 91 -5.07 14.13 17.03
C VAL A 91 -6.48 13.79 17.46
N ALA A 92 -6.73 12.57 17.94
CA ALA A 92 -8.05 12.11 18.36
C ALA A 92 -8.61 12.98 19.51
N ARG A 93 -7.75 13.48 20.41
CA ARG A 93 -8.15 14.42 21.45
C ARG A 93 -8.55 15.79 20.88
N VAL A 94 -7.76 16.33 19.96
CA VAL A 94 -8.06 17.62 19.28
C VAL A 94 -9.32 17.52 18.41
N ALA A 95 -9.53 16.38 17.75
CA ALA A 95 -10.72 16.12 16.96
C ALA A 95 -11.99 16.14 17.81
N LYS A 96 -11.96 15.54 19.01
CA LYS A 96 -13.09 15.53 19.95
C LYS A 96 -13.47 16.92 20.44
N SER A 97 -12.51 17.84 20.58
CA SER A 97 -12.78 19.24 20.96
C SER A 97 -13.23 20.12 19.79
N THR A 98 -13.13 19.64 18.56
CA THR A 98 -13.45 20.42 17.34
C THR A 98 -14.85 20.10 16.84
N LYS A 99 -15.78 21.07 16.93
CA LYS A 99 -17.14 20.92 16.39
C LYS A 99 -17.10 20.65 14.87
N GLY A 100 -17.77 19.59 14.42
CA GLY A 100 -17.91 19.27 13.00
C GLY A 100 -16.76 18.47 12.39
N ALA A 101 -15.76 18.05 13.17
CA ALA A 101 -14.58 17.34 12.66
C ALA A 101 -14.88 16.08 11.82
N GLY A 102 -15.99 15.38 12.11
CA GLY A 102 -16.41 14.19 11.34
C GLY A 102 -16.89 14.48 9.91
N LYS A 103 -17.17 15.74 9.56
CA LYS A 103 -17.62 16.15 8.20
C LYS A 103 -16.51 16.80 7.37
N LEU A 104 -15.36 17.06 7.97
CA LEU A 104 -14.24 17.70 7.31
C LEU A 104 -13.54 16.72 6.35
N SER A 105 -13.18 17.20 5.17
CA SER A 105 -12.27 16.54 4.26
C SER A 105 -10.90 16.35 4.91
N ALA A 106 -10.08 15.46 4.33
CA ALA A 106 -8.72 15.23 4.82
C ALA A 106 -7.86 16.52 4.82
N ALA A 107 -8.06 17.41 3.84
CA ALA A 107 -7.35 18.69 3.76
C ALA A 107 -7.80 19.67 4.85
N GLU A 108 -9.11 19.72 5.15
CA GLU A 108 -9.64 20.56 6.22
C GLU A 108 -9.22 20.06 7.61
N LYS A 109 -9.27 18.73 7.83
CA LYS A 109 -8.71 18.10 9.04
C LYS A 109 -7.23 18.45 9.18
N ALA A 110 -6.46 18.36 8.10
CA ALA A 110 -5.04 18.70 8.09
C ALA A 110 -4.77 20.17 8.45
N LEU A 111 -5.56 21.11 7.94
CA LEU A 111 -5.43 22.54 8.25
C LEU A 111 -5.76 22.87 9.70
N VAL A 112 -6.85 22.30 10.24
CA VAL A 112 -7.27 22.52 11.63
C VAL A 112 -6.24 21.91 12.58
N MET A 113 -5.94 20.63 12.39
CA MET A 113 -5.06 19.89 13.31
C MET A 113 -3.60 20.31 13.15
N GLY A 114 -3.17 20.71 11.96
CA GLY A 114 -1.83 21.24 11.69
C GLY A 114 -1.54 22.49 12.51
N LYS A 115 -2.49 23.43 12.59
CA LYS A 115 -2.38 24.65 13.42
C LYS A 115 -2.30 24.34 14.91
N GLU A 116 -3.19 23.50 15.40
CA GLU A 116 -3.25 23.12 16.83
C GLU A 116 -1.99 22.38 17.29
N THR A 117 -1.44 21.50 16.43
CA THR A 117 -0.29 20.65 16.76
C THR A 117 1.06 21.24 16.35
N LYS A 118 1.05 22.38 15.64
CA LYS A 118 2.22 23.02 15.01
C LYS A 118 2.98 22.03 14.12
N ALA A 119 2.26 21.22 13.35
CA ALA A 119 2.85 20.30 12.38
C ALA A 119 3.29 21.05 11.13
N ASP A 120 4.35 20.56 10.47
CA ASP A 120 4.82 21.09 9.19
C ASP A 120 3.96 20.56 8.04
N ALA A 121 3.65 19.26 8.13
CA ALA A 121 2.83 18.53 7.17
C ALA A 121 1.97 17.49 7.87
N VAL A 122 0.92 17.06 7.18
CA VAL A 122 -0.02 16.04 7.63
C VAL A 122 0.05 14.87 6.66
N PHE A 123 0.35 13.69 7.19
CA PHE A 123 0.29 12.44 6.45
C PHE A 123 -1.09 11.81 6.61
N VAL A 124 -1.68 11.44 5.48
CA VAL A 124 -2.99 10.81 5.39
C VAL A 124 -2.85 9.49 4.65
N THR A 125 -3.19 8.39 5.32
CA THR A 125 -3.37 7.09 4.68
C THR A 125 -4.68 7.11 3.90
N GLN A 126 -4.59 6.98 2.58
CA GLN A 126 -5.76 6.96 1.69
C GLN A 126 -6.34 5.56 1.56
N SER A 127 -5.50 4.55 1.50
CA SER A 127 -5.90 3.14 1.45
C SER A 127 -4.85 2.28 2.14
N LEU A 128 -5.32 1.24 2.81
CA LEU A 128 -4.50 0.21 3.39
C LEU A 128 -5.17 -1.14 3.13
N VAL A 129 -4.49 -2.00 2.36
CA VAL A 129 -5.01 -3.30 1.94
C VAL A 129 -4.04 -4.38 2.40
N LEU A 130 -4.56 -5.40 3.10
CA LEU A 130 -3.80 -6.57 3.51
C LEU A 130 -4.41 -7.81 2.85
N GLU A 131 -3.76 -8.35 1.83
CA GLU A 131 -4.30 -9.46 1.06
C GLU A 131 -3.42 -10.69 1.21
N ALA A 132 -3.98 -11.82 1.68
CA ALA A 132 -3.33 -13.11 1.49
C ALA A 132 -3.47 -13.57 0.06
N THR A 133 -2.40 -14.20 -0.37
CA THR A 133 -2.29 -14.87 -1.64
C THR A 133 -1.34 -16.05 -1.44
N ALA A 134 -1.01 -16.74 -2.52
CA ALA A 134 0.00 -17.78 -2.52
C ALA A 134 0.70 -17.84 -3.87
N ASP A 135 1.98 -18.19 -3.81
CA ASP A 135 2.74 -18.55 -5.00
C ASP A 135 2.82 -20.07 -5.07
N PHE A 136 2.94 -20.59 -6.29
CA PHE A 136 3.05 -22.01 -6.53
C PHE A 136 4.42 -22.32 -7.13
N TYR A 137 5.01 -23.43 -6.68
CA TYR A 137 6.35 -23.84 -7.09
C TYR A 137 6.37 -25.32 -7.47
N SER A 138 7.04 -25.65 -8.56
CA SER A 138 7.40 -27.03 -8.88
C SER A 138 8.87 -27.28 -8.57
N VAL A 139 9.21 -28.54 -8.32
CA VAL A 139 10.60 -28.99 -8.21
C VAL A 139 10.84 -30.10 -9.22
N GLN A 140 11.82 -29.91 -10.09
CA GLN A 140 12.28 -30.93 -11.02
C GLN A 140 13.80 -30.95 -11.01
N GLU A 141 14.40 -32.13 -10.86
CA GLU A 141 15.86 -32.31 -10.89
C GLU A 141 16.61 -31.32 -9.98
N MET A 142 16.13 -31.14 -8.74
CA MET A 142 16.68 -30.19 -7.76
C MET A 142 16.58 -28.70 -8.15
N LYS A 143 15.80 -28.35 -9.18
CA LYS A 143 15.51 -26.96 -9.56
C LYS A 143 14.10 -26.58 -9.15
N THR A 144 14.00 -25.48 -8.41
CA THR A 144 12.72 -24.85 -8.07
C THR A 144 12.31 -23.88 -9.17
N ALA A 145 11.08 -23.98 -9.65
CA ALA A 145 10.51 -23.05 -10.61
C ALA A 145 9.14 -22.55 -10.13
N LYS A 146 8.91 -21.24 -10.26
CA LYS A 146 7.59 -20.64 -9.97
C LYS A 146 6.62 -21.02 -11.09
N VAL A 147 5.42 -21.44 -10.69
CA VAL A 147 4.34 -21.86 -11.58
C VAL A 147 3.28 -20.75 -11.62
N ASP A 148 2.77 -20.48 -12.82
CA ASP A 148 1.66 -19.55 -13.03
C ASP A 148 0.41 -20.06 -12.31
N SER A 149 -0.12 -19.27 -11.38
CA SER A 149 -1.28 -19.63 -10.56
C SER A 149 -2.53 -19.92 -11.40
N ALA A 150 -2.66 -19.32 -12.58
CA ALA A 150 -3.78 -19.60 -13.50
C ALA A 150 -3.74 -21.03 -14.06
N LYS A 151 -2.59 -21.70 -14.00
CA LYS A 151 -2.39 -23.08 -14.47
C LYS A 151 -2.47 -24.11 -13.35
N VAL A 152 -2.72 -23.70 -12.12
CA VAL A 152 -2.78 -24.59 -10.97
C VAL A 152 -4.23 -24.95 -10.66
N LYS A 153 -4.48 -26.23 -10.40
CA LYS A 153 -5.75 -26.71 -9.83
C LYS A 153 -5.52 -27.34 -8.48
N GLN A 154 -6.55 -27.31 -7.65
CA GLN A 154 -6.57 -28.05 -6.39
C GLN A 154 -7.44 -29.31 -6.57
N ASP A 155 -6.97 -30.45 -6.06
CA ASP A 155 -7.77 -31.66 -5.99
C ASP A 155 -8.75 -31.59 -4.80
N ASP A 156 -10.03 -31.84 -5.05
CA ASP A 156 -11.08 -31.63 -4.05
C ASP A 156 -10.96 -32.57 -2.85
N LYS A 157 -10.39 -33.77 -3.02
CA LYS A 157 -10.30 -34.81 -1.99
C LYS A 157 -9.01 -34.69 -1.16
N SER A 158 -7.88 -34.64 -1.84
CA SER A 158 -6.55 -34.58 -1.22
C SER A 158 -6.15 -33.16 -0.78
N LYS A 159 -6.80 -32.12 -1.34
CA LYS A 159 -6.44 -30.71 -1.17
C LYS A 159 -5.06 -30.33 -1.73
N GLU A 160 -4.41 -31.25 -2.43
CA GLU A 160 -3.12 -31.03 -3.09
C GLU A 160 -3.29 -30.16 -4.34
N TYR A 161 -2.24 -29.41 -4.68
CA TYR A 161 -2.21 -28.56 -5.85
C TYR A 161 -1.39 -29.22 -6.96
N TYR A 162 -1.84 -29.11 -8.20
CA TYR A 162 -1.17 -29.70 -9.37
C TYR A 162 -1.37 -28.88 -10.63
N GLN A 163 -0.51 -29.07 -11.62
CA GLN A 163 -0.67 -28.52 -12.97
C GLN A 163 -1.39 -29.54 -13.88
N PRO A 164 -2.57 -29.23 -14.45
CA PRO A 164 -3.35 -30.21 -15.21
C PRO A 164 -2.66 -30.74 -16.48
N GLU A 165 -1.83 -29.91 -17.12
CA GLU A 165 -1.14 -30.25 -18.37
C GLU A 165 -0.07 -31.32 -18.16
N THR A 166 0.76 -31.16 -17.12
CA THR A 166 1.88 -32.07 -16.82
C THR A 166 1.50 -33.13 -15.79
N LYS A 167 0.39 -32.94 -15.07
CA LYS A 167 -0.04 -33.71 -13.89
C LYS A 167 0.98 -33.70 -12.76
N GLU A 168 1.89 -32.73 -12.77
CA GLU A 168 2.88 -32.56 -11.72
C GLU A 168 2.27 -31.84 -10.52
N CYS A 169 2.63 -32.31 -9.34
CA CYS A 169 2.32 -31.65 -8.09
C CYS A 169 3.03 -30.29 -8.00
N VAL A 170 2.37 -29.31 -7.39
CA VAL A 170 2.95 -28.00 -7.12
C VAL A 170 2.81 -27.67 -5.63
N PHE A 171 3.87 -27.12 -5.07
CA PHE A 171 3.90 -26.66 -3.70
C PHE A 171 3.29 -25.27 -3.60
N ARG A 172 2.34 -25.09 -2.68
CA ARG A 172 1.72 -23.80 -2.38
C ARG A 172 2.47 -23.12 -1.24
N LEU A 173 3.05 -21.95 -1.51
CA LEU A 173 3.62 -21.08 -0.49
C LEU A 173 2.66 -19.90 -0.24
N PRO A 174 1.92 -19.87 0.88
CA PRO A 174 1.08 -18.71 1.21
C PRO A 174 1.93 -17.47 1.46
N TYR A 175 1.36 -16.27 1.41
CA TYR A 175 1.95 -15.04 1.94
C TYR A 175 0.89 -13.96 1.99
N TYR A 176 1.16 -12.88 2.71
CA TYR A 176 0.35 -11.68 2.62
C TYR A 176 1.14 -10.53 1.99
N SER A 177 0.40 -9.63 1.37
CA SER A 177 0.89 -8.34 0.88
C SER A 177 0.23 -7.22 1.66
N VAL A 178 1.03 -6.23 2.07
CA VAL A 178 0.58 -4.97 2.62
C VAL A 178 0.75 -3.93 1.55
N ARG A 179 -0.36 -3.35 1.08
CA ARG A 179 -0.37 -2.24 0.14
C ARG A 179 -0.89 -1.00 0.84
N MET A 180 -0.16 0.09 0.71
CA MET A 180 -0.56 1.38 1.25
C MET A 180 -0.48 2.45 0.19
N GLU A 181 -1.46 3.35 0.21
CA GLU A 181 -1.41 4.62 -0.49
C GLU A 181 -1.50 5.74 0.54
N GLY A 182 -0.54 6.65 0.46
CA GLY A 182 -0.39 7.75 1.38
C GLY A 182 -0.29 9.07 0.67
N LYS A 183 -0.62 10.14 1.38
CA LYS A 183 -0.52 11.51 0.91
C LYS A 183 0.09 12.39 1.99
N LEU A 184 1.00 13.27 1.60
CA LEU A 184 1.55 14.31 2.46
C LEU A 184 0.93 15.65 2.06
N ILE A 185 0.42 16.39 3.04
CA ILE A 185 -0.29 17.65 2.87
C ILE A 185 0.43 18.73 3.68
N ASP A 186 0.68 19.89 3.09
CA ASP A 186 1.21 21.05 3.81
C ASP A 186 0.20 21.51 4.87
N ALA A 187 0.61 21.52 6.14
CA ALA A 187 -0.28 21.80 7.26
C ALA A 187 -0.77 23.25 7.33
N ARG A 188 -0.09 24.18 6.63
CA ARG A 188 -0.40 25.62 6.62
C ARG A 188 -1.37 25.98 5.50
N THR A 189 -1.24 25.30 4.38
CA THR A 189 -1.92 25.66 3.13
C THR A 189 -2.92 24.62 2.64
N GLY A 190 -2.88 23.39 3.16
CA GLY A 190 -3.73 22.28 2.71
C GLY A 190 -3.31 21.72 1.35
N ASN A 191 -2.20 22.20 0.78
CA ASN A 191 -1.71 21.75 -0.51
C ASN A 191 -1.11 20.34 -0.44
N VAL A 192 -1.33 19.56 -1.48
CA VAL A 192 -0.69 18.26 -1.66
C VAL A 192 0.79 18.45 -1.96
N LEU A 193 1.65 17.82 -1.17
CA LEU A 193 3.10 17.84 -1.34
C LEU A 193 3.61 16.57 -1.99
N TRP A 194 2.95 15.45 -1.74
CA TRP A 194 3.36 14.14 -2.21
C TRP A 194 2.20 13.17 -2.14
N VAL A 195 2.13 12.23 -3.07
CA VAL A 195 1.40 10.97 -2.90
C VAL A 195 2.36 9.87 -3.28
N GLY A 196 2.27 8.77 -2.56
CA GLY A 196 2.99 7.56 -2.90
C GLY A 196 2.18 6.32 -2.65
N SER A 197 2.47 5.29 -3.42
CA SER A 197 1.96 3.94 -3.22
C SER A 197 3.11 2.95 -3.10
N GLY A 198 2.94 1.99 -2.20
CA GLY A 198 3.93 0.97 -1.91
C GLY A 198 3.26 -0.36 -1.62
N ARG A 199 3.93 -1.46 -1.97
CA ARG A 199 3.50 -2.83 -1.70
C ARG A 199 4.65 -3.63 -1.12
N GLN A 200 4.51 -4.16 0.08
CA GLN A 200 5.47 -5.11 0.65
C GLN A 200 4.82 -6.47 0.86
N THR A 201 5.50 -7.55 0.47
CA THR A 201 5.08 -8.92 0.82
C THR A 201 5.84 -9.43 2.04
N ALA A 202 5.27 -10.39 2.76
CA ALA A 202 5.97 -11.05 3.86
C ALA A 202 7.24 -11.80 3.38
N ILE A 203 7.19 -12.40 2.19
CA ILE A 203 8.33 -13.12 1.59
C ILE A 203 9.52 -12.17 1.32
N ASP A 204 9.27 -10.93 0.90
CA ASP A 204 10.31 -9.91 0.68
C ASP A 204 11.15 -9.61 1.93
N SER A 205 10.61 -9.87 3.13
CA SER A 205 11.28 -9.56 4.39
C SER A 205 12.16 -10.70 4.92
N LEU A 206 12.10 -11.87 4.27
CA LEU A 206 12.93 -13.01 4.61
C LEU A 206 14.41 -12.62 4.48
N ARG A 207 15.18 -12.85 5.54
CA ARG A 207 16.64 -12.63 5.52
C ARG A 207 17.39 -13.71 4.75
N GLU A 208 16.84 -14.91 4.74
CA GLU A 208 17.41 -16.10 4.11
C GLU A 208 16.34 -16.83 3.30
N SER A 209 16.76 -17.76 2.45
CA SER A 209 15.81 -18.54 1.64
C SER A 209 15.04 -19.53 2.51
N TYR A 210 13.75 -19.67 2.25
CA TYR A 210 12.97 -20.81 2.77
C TYR A 210 13.36 -22.06 2.00
N VAL A 211 13.68 -23.14 2.71
CA VAL A 211 14.12 -24.40 2.12
C VAL A 211 13.32 -25.53 2.72
N ALA A 212 12.71 -26.33 1.85
CA ALA A 212 11.92 -27.50 2.22
C ALA A 212 12.40 -28.74 1.46
N LYS A 213 12.50 -29.87 2.15
CA LYS A 213 12.68 -31.19 1.53
C LYS A 213 11.31 -31.79 1.24
N LEU A 214 11.12 -32.19 0.00
CA LEU A 214 9.87 -32.77 -0.48
C LEU A 214 10.05 -34.27 -0.75
N GLY A 215 9.04 -35.04 -0.37
CA GLY A 215 8.93 -36.45 -0.71
C GLY A 215 8.36 -36.66 -2.12
N LYS A 216 8.18 -37.93 -2.50
CA LYS A 216 7.82 -38.31 -3.88
C LYS A 216 6.40 -37.91 -4.29
N LYS A 217 5.54 -37.61 -3.32
CA LYS A 217 4.18 -37.12 -3.52
C LYS A 217 4.08 -35.63 -3.18
N CYS A 218 5.20 -34.91 -3.17
CA CYS A 218 5.29 -33.51 -2.74
C CYS A 218 4.83 -33.26 -1.29
N GLU A 219 4.88 -34.30 -0.46
CA GLU A 219 4.73 -34.16 0.98
C GLU A 219 5.93 -33.42 1.57
N LEU A 220 5.67 -32.49 2.50
CA LEU A 220 6.71 -31.79 3.22
C LEU A 220 7.36 -32.75 4.23
N LEU A 221 8.65 -33.03 4.07
CA LEU A 221 9.41 -33.92 4.95
C LEU A 221 10.18 -33.16 6.02
N GLU A 222 10.79 -32.04 5.63
CA GLU A 222 11.62 -31.20 6.49
C GLU A 222 11.61 -29.76 5.94
N GLU A 223 11.75 -28.77 6.82
CA GLU A 223 11.92 -27.36 6.45
C GLU A 223 12.84 -26.66 7.43
N ASN A 224 13.49 -25.57 6.97
CA ASN A 224 14.38 -24.78 7.82
C ASN A 224 13.63 -23.91 8.84
N PHE A 225 12.36 -23.59 8.60
CA PHE A 225 11.46 -22.93 9.55
C PHE A 225 10.00 -23.19 9.14
N VAL A 226 9.06 -23.13 10.08
CA VAL A 226 7.64 -23.27 9.77
C VAL A 226 7.12 -21.96 9.19
N PHE A 227 6.96 -21.94 7.87
CA PHE A 227 6.62 -20.71 7.16
C PHE A 227 5.23 -20.17 7.56
N THR A 228 4.27 -21.04 7.82
CA THR A 228 2.92 -20.63 8.28
C THR A 228 2.96 -19.96 9.65
N ASP A 229 3.78 -20.46 10.57
CA ASP A 229 3.94 -19.89 11.91
C ASP A 229 4.65 -18.54 11.84
N GLN A 230 5.63 -18.41 10.92
CA GLN A 230 6.28 -17.13 10.67
C GLN A 230 5.29 -16.07 10.17
N LEU A 231 4.41 -16.42 9.22
CA LEU A 231 3.40 -15.48 8.72
C LEU A 231 2.41 -15.04 9.79
N ALA A 232 2.10 -15.91 10.76
CA ALA A 232 1.22 -15.61 11.88
C ALA A 232 1.91 -14.82 13.00
N GLY A 233 3.14 -14.36 12.82
CA GLY A 233 3.88 -13.62 13.85
C GLY A 233 3.67 -12.10 13.78
N GLU A 234 3.38 -11.48 14.92
CA GLU A 234 3.51 -10.02 15.10
C GLU A 234 4.88 -9.47 14.66
N PRO A 235 6.03 -10.14 14.91
CA PRO A 235 7.32 -9.69 14.41
C PRO A 235 7.40 -9.63 12.88
N GLN A 236 6.78 -10.60 12.20
CA GLN A 236 6.75 -10.68 10.74
C GLN A 236 5.89 -9.55 10.17
N LEU A 237 4.74 -9.26 10.78
CA LEU A 237 3.91 -8.13 10.40
C LEU A 237 4.65 -6.79 10.58
N ALA A 238 5.31 -6.60 11.73
CA ALA A 238 6.10 -5.41 12.00
C ALA A 238 7.26 -5.24 11.00
N ALA A 239 7.94 -6.33 10.62
CA ALA A 239 8.99 -6.31 9.60
C ALA A 239 8.44 -5.93 8.22
N THR A 240 7.29 -6.48 7.82
CA THR A 240 6.63 -6.12 6.55
C THR A 240 6.25 -4.63 6.52
N PHE A 241 5.67 -4.09 7.60
CA PHE A 241 5.39 -2.66 7.68
C PHE A 241 6.67 -1.82 7.68
N GLY A 242 7.72 -2.28 8.37
CA GLY A 242 9.03 -1.64 8.37
C GLY A 242 9.59 -1.47 6.96
N GLY A 243 9.59 -2.54 6.15
CA GLY A 243 10.07 -2.50 4.76
C GLY A 243 9.18 -1.66 3.83
N LEU A 244 7.86 -1.66 4.06
CA LEU A 244 6.94 -0.78 3.32
C LEU A 244 7.26 0.70 3.60
N VAL A 245 7.55 1.03 4.87
CA VAL A 245 7.89 2.39 5.28
C VAL A 245 9.27 2.80 4.79
N ASP A 246 10.29 1.92 4.82
CA ASP A 246 11.60 2.20 4.19
C ASP A 246 11.41 2.67 2.75
N ARG A 247 10.62 1.91 1.98
CA ARG A 247 10.40 2.21 0.57
C ARG A 247 9.66 3.52 0.37
N LEU A 248 8.57 3.75 1.09
CA LEU A 248 7.75 4.95 0.89
C LEU A 248 8.40 6.21 1.47
N PHE A 249 9.03 6.08 2.63
CA PHE A 249 9.42 7.23 3.45
C PHE A 249 10.90 7.56 3.40
N ASP A 250 11.81 6.64 3.06
CA ASP A 250 13.22 7.03 2.93
C ASP A 250 13.44 8.02 1.77
N PRO A 251 12.89 7.78 0.56
CA PRO A 251 12.96 8.76 -0.51
C PRO A 251 12.22 10.04 -0.14
N LEU A 252 11.05 9.93 0.50
CA LEU A 252 10.28 11.10 0.94
C LEU A 252 11.06 11.93 1.97
N LYS A 253 11.73 11.29 2.94
CA LYS A 253 12.55 11.95 3.96
C LYS A 253 13.66 12.76 3.30
N LEU A 254 14.36 12.13 2.37
CA LEU A 254 15.44 12.77 1.62
C LEU A 254 14.96 14.03 0.89
N VAL A 255 13.75 14.02 0.31
CA VAL A 255 13.20 15.18 -0.40
C VAL A 255 12.65 16.21 0.59
N ALA A 256 11.83 15.77 1.56
CA ALA A 256 11.16 16.61 2.54
C ALA A 256 12.14 17.39 3.45
N HIS A 257 13.38 16.94 3.60
CA HIS A 257 14.38 17.61 4.44
C HIS A 257 15.29 18.58 3.68
N LYS A 258 15.23 18.63 2.34
CA LYS A 258 16.17 19.41 1.50
C LYS A 258 15.85 20.91 1.39
N GLY A 259 14.67 21.34 1.83
CA GLY A 259 14.22 22.73 1.69
C GLY A 259 14.69 23.69 2.79
N LYS A 260 14.24 24.94 2.71
CA LYS A 260 14.53 25.97 3.72
C LYS A 260 13.70 25.75 4.98
N ALA A 261 14.14 26.30 6.12
CA ALA A 261 13.33 26.29 7.33
C ALA A 261 11.94 26.89 7.04
N ILE A 262 10.89 26.20 7.49
CA ILE A 262 9.53 26.70 7.39
C ILE A 262 9.45 28.01 8.17
N PRO A 263 9.05 29.13 7.55
CA PRO A 263 8.87 30.38 8.26
C PRO A 263 7.90 30.16 9.42
N ALA A 264 8.31 30.54 10.63
CA ALA A 264 7.39 30.57 11.75
C ALA A 264 6.17 31.41 11.36
N ASP A 265 4.97 30.93 11.70
CA ASP A 265 3.73 31.69 11.52
C ASP A 265 3.86 33.03 12.27
N LYS A 266 4.35 34.06 11.58
CA LYS A 266 3.95 35.42 11.91
C LYS A 266 2.45 35.45 11.62
N PRO A 267 1.60 36.01 12.48
CA PRO A 267 0.21 36.26 12.12
C PRO A 267 0.22 37.09 10.84
N LYS A 268 0.07 36.42 9.70
CA LYS A 268 -0.20 37.10 8.46
C LYS A 268 -1.60 37.61 8.68
N ALA A 269 -1.75 38.93 8.76
CA ALA A 269 -3.07 39.53 8.63
C ALA A 269 -3.75 38.79 7.47
N ALA A 270 -4.96 38.28 7.74
CA ALA A 270 -5.81 37.74 6.70
C ALA A 270 -5.69 38.68 5.49
N PRO A 271 -5.54 38.15 4.26
CA PRO A 271 -5.33 38.99 3.08
C PRO A 271 -6.32 40.16 3.14
N LYS A 272 -5.79 41.39 3.12
CA LYS A 272 -6.57 42.62 3.15
C LYS A 272 -7.60 42.49 2.03
N LYS A 273 -8.89 42.48 2.40
CA LYS A 273 -10.00 42.59 1.46
C LYS A 273 -9.80 43.86 0.63
N GLU A 274 -9.48 43.71 -0.66
CA GLU A 274 -10.09 44.57 -1.66
C GLU A 274 -11.36 43.84 -2.10
N GLU A 275 -12.50 44.50 -1.91
CA GLU A 275 -13.84 44.02 -2.30
C GLU A 275 -14.01 44.11 -3.83
N PRO A 276 -14.26 42.99 -4.53
CA PRO A 276 -15.19 43.02 -5.66
C PRO A 276 -16.62 43.17 -5.12
N PRO A 277 -17.58 43.71 -5.90
CA PRO A 277 -18.89 44.10 -5.39
C PRO A 277 -19.68 42.89 -4.85
N PRO A 278 -20.62 43.14 -3.92
CA PRO A 278 -21.12 42.12 -3.01
C PRO A 278 -21.87 40.99 -3.73
N PRO A 279 -21.47 39.71 -3.57
CA PRO A 279 -22.28 38.58 -3.99
C PRO A 279 -23.44 38.39 -3.01
N LYS A 280 -24.63 38.29 -3.59
CA LYS A 280 -25.93 37.98 -2.97
C LYS A 280 -25.84 36.61 -2.29
N VAL A 281 -26.47 36.48 -1.11
CA VAL A 281 -26.64 35.20 -0.41
C VAL A 281 -27.35 34.21 -1.34
N GLU A 282 -26.63 33.23 -1.83
CA GLU A 282 -27.13 32.06 -2.56
C GLU A 282 -26.38 30.86 -1.97
N GLU A 283 -27.14 29.84 -1.53
CA GLU A 283 -26.59 28.58 -0.99
C GLU A 283 -25.48 28.04 -1.89
N GLU A 284 -24.35 27.62 -1.31
CA GLU A 284 -23.34 26.90 -2.06
C GLU A 284 -23.99 25.67 -2.70
N PRO A 285 -24.01 25.54 -4.04
CA PRO A 285 -24.34 24.26 -4.64
C PRO A 285 -23.27 23.25 -4.18
N PRO A 286 -23.63 21.95 -4.05
CA PRO A 286 -22.70 20.91 -3.61
C PRO A 286 -21.40 20.97 -4.42
N PRO A 287 -20.24 20.62 -3.82
CA PRO A 287 -18.92 20.87 -4.39
C PRO A 287 -18.93 20.52 -5.87
N ALA A 288 -18.63 21.51 -6.72
CA ALA A 288 -18.66 21.34 -8.17
C ALA A 288 -17.77 20.16 -8.54
N VAL A 289 -18.41 19.05 -8.89
CA VAL A 289 -17.75 17.82 -9.29
C VAL A 289 -17.04 18.13 -10.60
N LYS A 290 -15.73 18.39 -10.55
CA LYS A 290 -14.93 18.55 -11.77
C LYS A 290 -15.06 17.28 -12.57
N THR A 291 -15.64 17.35 -13.76
CA THR A 291 -15.81 16.17 -14.60
C THR A 291 -14.75 16.16 -15.68
N ALA A 292 -14.30 14.96 -16.04
CA ALA A 292 -13.46 14.76 -17.20
C ALA A 292 -14.03 13.70 -18.11
N VAL A 293 -13.60 13.76 -19.37
CA VAL A 293 -13.99 12.80 -20.40
C VAL A 293 -12.75 12.05 -20.85
N VAL A 294 -12.84 10.73 -20.89
CA VAL A 294 -11.75 9.89 -21.41
C VAL A 294 -11.55 10.17 -22.91
N SER A 295 -10.35 10.60 -23.27
CA SER A 295 -9.98 10.98 -24.65
C SER A 295 -9.50 9.78 -25.47
N GLN A 296 -8.90 8.79 -24.82
CA GLN A 296 -8.29 7.62 -25.45
C GLN A 296 -9.30 6.50 -25.73
N LYS A 297 -9.08 5.72 -26.79
CA LYS A 297 -9.95 4.56 -27.14
C LYS A 297 -10.06 3.56 -25.99
N LYS A 298 -8.97 3.37 -25.25
CA LYS A 298 -8.85 2.46 -24.12
C LYS A 298 -7.90 3.09 -23.10
N ALA A 299 -8.44 3.66 -22.03
CA ALA A 299 -7.65 4.22 -20.94
C ALA A 299 -7.63 3.28 -19.74
N SER A 300 -6.51 3.22 -19.03
CA SER A 300 -6.36 2.40 -17.83
C SER A 300 -6.72 3.21 -16.59
N VAL A 301 -7.60 2.65 -15.76
CA VAL A 301 -7.79 3.10 -14.39
C VAL A 301 -6.91 2.23 -13.51
N ARG A 302 -6.01 2.88 -12.77
CA ARG A 302 -5.04 2.23 -11.91
C ARG A 302 -5.40 2.40 -10.45
N SER A 303 -4.83 1.53 -9.62
CA SER A 303 -5.05 1.53 -8.17
C SER A 303 -4.44 2.75 -7.50
N GLY A 304 -3.22 3.15 -7.91
CA GLY A 304 -2.51 4.34 -7.44
C GLY A 304 -1.94 5.18 -8.60
N PRO A 305 -1.37 6.36 -8.33
CA PRO A 305 -0.72 7.19 -9.33
C PRO A 305 0.62 6.57 -9.76
N GLY A 306 0.81 6.38 -11.06
CA GLY A 306 2.03 5.82 -11.64
C GLY A 306 1.78 4.61 -12.57
N ASN A 307 2.82 4.15 -13.23
CA ASN A 307 2.74 3.18 -14.32
C ASN A 307 2.86 1.71 -13.89
N ARG A 308 3.31 1.45 -12.66
CA ARG A 308 3.53 0.13 -12.05
C ARG A 308 2.38 -0.31 -11.16
N ASN A 309 1.55 0.62 -10.69
CA ASN A 309 0.32 0.31 -9.97
C ASN A 309 -0.63 -0.55 -10.82
N ASP A 310 -1.24 -1.57 -10.20
CA ASP A 310 -2.12 -2.49 -10.91
C ASP A 310 -3.25 -1.76 -11.66
N ARG A 311 -3.54 -2.27 -12.84
CA ARG A 311 -4.69 -1.84 -13.62
C ARG A 311 -5.94 -2.45 -13.01
N LEU A 312 -6.74 -1.62 -12.35
CA LEU A 312 -8.05 -2.03 -11.85
C LEU A 312 -8.96 -2.38 -13.02
N ARG A 313 -8.95 -1.55 -14.08
CA ARG A 313 -9.75 -1.79 -15.29
C ARG A 313 -9.33 -0.94 -16.48
N TYR A 314 -10.01 -1.17 -17.59
CA TYR A 314 -10.07 -0.24 -18.70
C TYR A 314 -11.40 0.50 -18.76
N VAL A 315 -11.34 1.73 -19.26
CA VAL A 315 -12.49 2.56 -19.60
C VAL A 315 -12.38 3.01 -21.06
N SER A 316 -13.53 3.15 -21.72
CA SER A 316 -13.62 3.50 -23.13
C SER A 316 -13.60 5.02 -23.33
N ARG A 317 -13.29 5.44 -24.56
CA ARG A 317 -13.40 6.85 -24.94
C ARG A 317 -14.81 7.37 -24.68
N LYS A 318 -14.91 8.65 -24.29
CA LYS A 318 -16.16 9.34 -23.92
C LYS A 318 -16.77 8.91 -22.58
N THR A 319 -16.15 8.00 -21.82
CA THR A 319 -16.55 7.75 -20.43
C THR A 319 -16.38 9.05 -19.64
N LYS A 320 -17.44 9.46 -18.94
CA LYS A 320 -17.41 10.59 -18.00
C LYS A 320 -16.91 10.08 -16.65
N VAL A 321 -16.01 10.83 -16.04
CA VAL A 321 -15.44 10.54 -14.74
C VAL A 321 -15.46 11.78 -13.87
N GLU A 322 -15.58 11.59 -12.56
CA GLU A 322 -15.50 12.67 -11.58
C GLU A 322 -14.06 12.77 -11.09
N ILE A 323 -13.43 13.94 -11.21
CA ILE A 323 -12.09 14.19 -10.66
C ILE A 323 -12.23 14.54 -9.19
N LEU A 324 -11.67 13.68 -8.35
CA LEU A 324 -11.58 13.88 -6.91
C LEU A 324 -10.33 14.66 -6.52
N GLU A 325 -9.22 14.42 -7.22
CA GLU A 325 -7.92 15.01 -6.91
C GLU A 325 -7.03 15.05 -8.17
N THR A 326 -6.09 15.99 -8.26
CA THR A 326 -5.05 16.00 -9.30
C THR A 326 -3.70 16.31 -8.68
N MET A 327 -2.67 15.60 -9.11
CA MET A 327 -1.31 15.75 -8.61
C MET A 327 -0.32 15.29 -9.68
N GLY A 328 0.56 16.21 -10.09
CA GLY A 328 1.41 16.01 -11.26
C GLY A 328 0.55 15.67 -12.48
N GLU A 329 1.01 14.67 -13.24
CA GLU A 329 0.33 14.18 -14.45
C GLU A 329 -0.79 13.15 -14.13
N TRP A 330 -1.23 13.05 -12.87
CA TRP A 330 -2.21 12.04 -12.44
C TRP A 330 -3.43 12.67 -11.78
N SER A 331 -4.62 12.21 -12.17
CA SER A 331 -5.89 12.58 -11.55
C SER A 331 -6.54 11.37 -10.89
N LYS A 332 -6.91 11.50 -9.62
CA LYS A 332 -7.76 10.55 -8.92
C LYS A 332 -9.20 10.77 -9.40
N VAL A 333 -9.80 9.72 -9.92
CA VAL A 333 -11.13 9.77 -10.53
C VAL A 333 -12.07 8.76 -9.87
N LYS A 334 -13.36 9.11 -9.87
CA LYS A 334 -14.45 8.20 -9.53
C LYS A 334 -15.26 7.92 -10.78
N LEU A 335 -15.49 6.63 -11.03
CA LEU A 335 -16.33 6.15 -12.12
C LEU A 335 -17.80 6.09 -11.69
N GLN A 336 -18.69 5.99 -12.67
CA GLN A 336 -20.13 5.90 -12.44
C GLN A 336 -20.55 4.66 -11.62
N ASP A 337 -19.79 3.58 -11.67
CA ASP A 337 -20.03 2.36 -10.88
C ASP A 337 -19.45 2.43 -9.46
N GLY A 338 -18.95 3.60 -9.04
CA GLY A 338 -18.36 3.81 -7.72
C GLY A 338 -16.89 3.44 -7.62
N THR A 339 -16.28 2.85 -8.66
CA THR A 339 -14.85 2.54 -8.66
C THR A 339 -14.04 3.83 -8.55
N VAL A 340 -13.13 3.90 -7.57
CA VAL A 340 -12.17 5.00 -7.43
C VAL A 340 -10.78 4.51 -7.82
N GLY A 341 -10.07 5.29 -8.64
CA GLY A 341 -8.71 4.98 -9.07
C GLY A 341 -8.02 6.18 -9.70
N TRP A 342 -6.84 5.97 -10.28
CA TRP A 342 -6.03 7.03 -10.88
C TRP A 342 -5.96 6.89 -12.40
N MET A 343 -5.98 8.03 -13.08
CA MET A 343 -5.83 8.15 -14.53
C MET A 343 -4.76 9.20 -14.84
N HIS A 344 -3.94 8.91 -15.86
CA HIS A 344 -2.93 9.84 -16.34
C HIS A 344 -3.60 10.98 -17.13
N GLU A 345 -3.10 12.21 -17.00
CA GLU A 345 -3.68 13.42 -17.60
C GLU A 345 -3.83 13.28 -19.12
N SER A 346 -2.88 12.63 -19.79
CA SER A 346 -2.93 12.39 -21.25
C SER A 346 -4.09 11.50 -21.70
N THR A 347 -4.79 10.86 -20.76
CA THR A 347 -5.93 9.97 -21.03
C THR A 347 -7.29 10.63 -20.83
N ILE A 348 -7.32 11.82 -20.25
CA ILE A 348 -8.55 12.53 -19.88
C ILE A 348 -8.52 13.98 -20.38
N ILE A 349 -9.70 14.53 -20.66
CA ILE A 349 -9.89 15.95 -20.95
C ILE A 349 -10.80 16.48 -19.85
N VAL A 350 -10.29 17.40 -19.05
CA VAL A 350 -11.06 18.05 -17.98
C VAL A 350 -12.04 19.01 -18.64
N ASN A 351 -13.33 18.87 -18.31
CA ASN A 351 -14.32 19.86 -18.68
C ASN A 351 -14.24 20.96 -17.61
N GLU A 352 -13.85 22.17 -18.02
CA GLU A 352 -13.88 23.37 -17.16
C GLU A 352 -15.31 23.81 -16.86
#